data_AF-A0A4V7IAF4-F1
#
_entry.id   AF-A0A4V7IAF4-F1
#
_cell.length_a   1.000
_cell.length_b   1.000
_cell.length_c   1.000
_cell.angle_alpha   90.00
_cell.angle_beta   90.00
_cell.angle_gamma   90.00
#
_symmetry.space_group_name_H-M   'P 1'
#
loop_
_entity.id
_entity.type
_entity.pdbx_description
1 polymer ?
#
loop_
_entity_poly.entity_id
_entity_poly.type
_entity_poly.pdbx_seq_one_letter_code
_entity_poly.pdbx_strand_id
1 'polypeptide(L)'
;MAMNNILGLFAQSPLKPLQKHAKKVTECCGLLVPFFQASFEQDWEKAEEIRRQITDLEHRADLLKREIRLKSPRGLFMPVDRSDLLELVTQLDKLANFSKDISGRIIGRQLIIPTETQATFMHFLSRSLDATVQVGKVISEMDHLLETGFRGRELNFVNTMITELDTIEDDTDQLQIMLRKAIFSIEDQHNPIDIMILYKIIEWVGVLADQAQRIGSRIELMLARS
;
A
#
# COMPACT_ATOMS: atom_id res chain seq x y z
N MET A 1 -0.10 -38.64 -21.92
CA MET A 1 1.19 -38.43 -21.21
C MET A 1 1.58 -36.98 -21.46
N ALA A 2 1.80 -36.23 -20.38
CA ALA A 2 2.00 -34.79 -20.43
C ALA A 2 3.25 -34.45 -21.25
N MET A 3 3.05 -33.72 -22.34
CA MET A 3 4.12 -33.06 -23.05
C MET A 3 4.60 -31.93 -22.14
N ASN A 4 5.62 -32.22 -21.32
CA ASN A 4 6.36 -31.23 -20.54
C ASN A 4 6.98 -30.24 -21.53
N ASN A 5 6.25 -29.19 -21.80
CA ASN A 5 6.66 -28.12 -22.69
C ASN A 5 7.72 -27.31 -21.95
N ILE A 6 9.00 -27.62 -22.17
CA ILE A 6 10.14 -26.84 -21.69
C ILE A 6 10.01 -25.37 -22.14
N LEU A 7 9.29 -25.12 -23.24
CA LEU A 7 8.92 -23.78 -23.73
C LEU A 7 7.79 -23.10 -22.93
N GLY A 8 6.90 -23.87 -22.29
CA GLY A 8 5.88 -23.33 -21.37
C GLY A 8 6.47 -22.86 -20.03
N LEU A 9 7.70 -23.27 -19.71
CA LEU A 9 8.48 -22.83 -18.56
C LEU A 9 9.07 -21.41 -18.73
N PHE A 10 9.10 -20.87 -19.95
CA PHE A 10 9.60 -19.51 -20.25
C PHE A 10 8.48 -18.48 -20.48
N ALA A 11 7.20 -18.83 -20.31
CA ALA A 11 6.12 -18.05 -20.91
C ALA A 11 5.51 -16.93 -20.05
N GLN A 12 5.79 -16.83 -18.74
CA GLN A 12 5.35 -15.69 -17.94
C GLN A 12 6.35 -15.35 -16.85
N SER A 13 6.73 -14.07 -16.77
CA SER A 13 7.56 -13.57 -15.68
C SER A 13 6.95 -13.92 -14.32
N PRO A 14 7.76 -14.42 -13.37
CA PRO A 14 7.30 -14.75 -12.02
C PRO A 14 6.77 -13.51 -11.26
N LEU A 15 7.06 -12.30 -11.74
CA LEU A 15 6.59 -11.04 -11.17
C LEU A 15 5.21 -10.61 -11.69
N LYS A 16 4.70 -11.14 -12.80
CA LYS A 16 3.37 -10.74 -13.33
C LYS A 16 2.23 -10.94 -12.31
N PRO A 17 2.16 -12.06 -11.56
CA PRO A 17 1.19 -12.19 -10.47
C PRO A 17 1.38 -11.14 -9.36
N LEU A 18 2.64 -10.83 -9.01
CA LEU A 18 2.97 -9.82 -8.01
C LEU A 18 2.52 -8.42 -8.45
N GLN A 19 2.73 -8.05 -9.71
CA GLN A 19 2.26 -6.78 -10.29
C GLN A 19 0.74 -6.66 -10.25
N LYS A 20 0.02 -7.73 -10.60
CA LYS A 20 -1.45 -7.75 -10.49
C LYS A 20 -1.90 -7.54 -9.05
N HIS A 21 -1.24 -8.18 -8.10
CA HIS A 21 -1.50 -8.00 -6.68
C HIS A 21 -1.21 -6.56 -6.23
N ALA A 22 -0.03 -6.02 -6.54
CA ALA A 22 0.36 -4.65 -6.19
C ALA A 22 -0.59 -3.60 -6.79
N LYS A 23 -1.01 -3.78 -8.05
CA LYS A 23 -2.01 -2.91 -8.69
C LYS A 23 -3.33 -2.94 -7.92
N LYS A 24 -3.81 -4.13 -7.55
CA LYS A 24 -5.06 -4.29 -6.81
C LYS A 24 -5.01 -3.65 -5.42
N VAL A 25 -3.89 -3.82 -4.73
CA VAL A 25 -3.62 -3.17 -3.44
C VAL A 25 -3.59 -1.65 -3.58
N THR A 26 -2.92 -1.12 -4.61
CA THR A 26 -2.84 0.33 -4.87
C THR A 26 -4.22 0.91 -5.15
N GLU A 27 -5.03 0.24 -5.98
CA GLU A 27 -6.43 0.61 -6.23
C GLU A 27 -7.26 0.62 -4.93
N CYS A 28 -7.09 -0.39 -4.07
CA CYS A 28 -7.78 -0.49 -2.78
C CYS A 28 -7.44 0.70 -1.87
N CYS A 29 -6.15 1.02 -1.73
CA CYS A 29 -5.69 2.14 -0.89
C CYS A 29 -6.15 3.49 -1.46
N GLY A 30 -6.13 3.65 -2.78
CA GLY A 30 -6.58 4.88 -3.45
C GLY A 30 -8.04 5.24 -3.18
N LEU A 31 -8.90 4.26 -2.88
CA LEU A 31 -10.30 4.52 -2.49
C LEU A 31 -10.45 5.21 -1.13
N LEU A 32 -9.41 5.28 -0.30
CA LEU A 32 -9.47 6.04 0.95
C LEU A 32 -9.70 7.54 0.70
N VAL A 33 -9.19 8.11 -0.39
CA VAL A 33 -9.40 9.53 -0.74
C VAL A 33 -10.89 9.85 -0.92
N PRO A 34 -11.63 9.23 -1.85
CA PRO A 34 -13.06 9.50 -2.02
C PRO A 34 -13.87 9.05 -0.80
N PHE A 35 -13.42 8.03 -0.06
CA PHE A 35 -14.06 7.61 1.19
C PHE A 35 -14.04 8.72 2.25
N PHE A 36 -12.88 9.33 2.52
CA PHE A 36 -12.77 10.41 3.49
C PHE A 36 -13.46 11.69 3.01
N GLN A 37 -13.44 11.99 1.71
CA GLN A 37 -14.23 13.09 1.14
C GLN A 37 -15.73 12.94 1.43
N ALA A 38 -16.31 11.76 1.18
CA ALA A 38 -17.70 11.47 1.52
C ALA A 38 -17.96 11.56 3.04
N SER A 39 -17.01 11.09 3.86
CA SER A 39 -17.10 11.20 5.32
C SER A 39 -17.10 12.65 5.83
N PHE A 40 -16.36 13.56 5.20
CA PHE A 40 -16.37 14.99 5.57
C PHE A 40 -17.67 15.68 5.20
N GLU A 41 -18.25 15.30 4.06
CA GLU A 41 -19.57 15.73 3.62
C GLU A 41 -20.69 15.08 4.47
N GLN A 42 -20.35 14.14 5.36
CA GLN A 42 -21.28 13.34 6.17
C GLN A 42 -22.26 12.52 5.32
N ASP A 43 -21.89 12.24 4.07
CA ASP A 43 -22.61 11.35 3.17
C ASP A 43 -22.23 9.89 3.51
N TRP A 44 -22.82 9.40 4.59
CA TRP A 44 -22.53 8.06 5.11
C TRP A 44 -23.01 6.94 4.20
N GLU A 45 -24.04 7.18 3.37
CA GLU A 45 -24.50 6.21 2.38
C GLU A 45 -23.43 6.00 1.29
N LYS A 46 -22.90 7.10 0.75
CA LYS A 46 -21.79 7.07 -0.21
C LYS A 46 -20.50 6.54 0.42
N ALA A 47 -20.18 6.94 1.64
CA ALA A 47 -19.01 6.40 2.35
C ALA A 47 -19.11 4.88 2.55
N GLU A 48 -20.29 4.36 2.87
CA GLU A 48 -20.54 2.91 2.99
C GLU A 48 -20.44 2.21 1.62
N GLU A 49 -20.89 2.83 0.54
CA GLU A 49 -20.70 2.31 -0.82
C GLU A 49 -19.22 2.18 -1.16
N ILE A 50 -18.43 3.22 -0.91
CA ILE A 50 -16.99 3.20 -1.17
C ILE A 50 -16.30 2.17 -0.27
N ARG A 51 -16.71 2.02 0.99
CA ARG A 51 -16.21 0.97 1.88
C ARG A 51 -16.49 -0.43 1.35
N ARG A 52 -17.66 -0.69 0.74
CA ARG A 52 -17.94 -1.96 0.08
C ARG A 52 -16.97 -2.22 -1.08
N GLN A 53 -16.64 -1.19 -1.85
CA GLN A 53 -15.63 -1.29 -2.92
C GLN A 53 -14.23 -1.57 -2.36
N ILE A 54 -13.83 -0.90 -1.27
CA ILE A 54 -12.57 -1.18 -0.57
C ILE A 54 -12.51 -2.66 -0.14
N THR A 55 -13.59 -3.16 0.45
CA THR A 55 -13.70 -4.55 0.92
C THR A 55 -13.63 -5.57 -0.23
N ASP A 56 -14.29 -5.29 -1.37
CA ASP A 56 -14.19 -6.14 -2.56
C ASP A 56 -12.76 -6.14 -3.14
N LEU A 57 -12.10 -4.98 -3.22
CA LEU A 57 -10.72 -4.90 -3.71
C LEU A 57 -9.73 -5.61 -2.78
N GLU A 58 -9.88 -5.48 -1.46
CA GLU A 58 -9.09 -6.22 -0.48
C GLU A 58 -9.29 -7.73 -0.65
N HIS A 59 -10.54 -8.20 -0.78
CA HIS A 59 -10.80 -9.61 -1.00
C HIS A 59 -10.15 -10.13 -2.29
N ARG A 60 -10.24 -9.36 -3.39
CA ARG A 60 -9.57 -9.70 -4.65
C ARG A 60 -8.04 -9.71 -4.51
N ALA A 61 -7.46 -8.82 -3.72
CA ALA A 61 -6.04 -8.83 -3.42
C ALA A 61 -5.64 -10.10 -2.64
N ASP A 62 -6.38 -10.47 -1.60
CA ASP A 62 -6.10 -11.70 -0.83
C ASP A 62 -6.20 -12.97 -1.70
N LEU A 63 -7.15 -13.03 -2.63
CA LEU A 63 -7.23 -14.12 -3.61
C LEU A 63 -5.97 -14.22 -4.48
N LEU A 64 -5.44 -13.08 -4.96
CA LEU A 64 -4.19 -13.04 -5.71
C LEU A 64 -3.00 -13.46 -4.85
N LYS A 65 -2.91 -13.00 -3.59
CA LYS A 65 -1.90 -13.44 -2.62
C LYS A 65 -1.94 -14.95 -2.41
N ARG A 66 -3.14 -15.53 -2.24
CA ARG A 66 -3.32 -16.97 -2.10
C ARG A 66 -2.89 -17.71 -3.37
N GLU A 67 -3.24 -17.21 -4.54
CA GLU A 67 -2.81 -17.76 -5.82
C GLU A 67 -1.28 -17.78 -5.94
N ILE A 68 -0.60 -16.67 -5.62
CA ILE A 68 0.87 -16.58 -5.64
C ILE A 68 1.48 -17.60 -4.69
N ARG A 69 0.97 -17.72 -3.46
CA ARG A 69 1.47 -18.69 -2.47
C ARG A 69 1.37 -20.14 -2.93
N LEU A 70 0.27 -20.49 -3.62
CA LEU A 70 0.00 -21.84 -4.11
C LEU A 70 0.77 -22.17 -5.40
N LYS A 71 0.86 -21.22 -6.32
CA LYS A 71 1.45 -21.42 -7.65
C LYS A 71 2.94 -21.10 -7.73
N SER A 72 3.52 -20.43 -6.73
CA SER A 72 4.94 -20.11 -6.71
C SER A 72 5.80 -21.39 -6.71
N PRO A 73 6.53 -21.68 -7.81
CA PRO A 73 7.29 -22.91 -7.95
C PRO A 73 8.44 -22.98 -6.94
N ARG A 74 8.76 -24.19 -6.46
CA ARG A 74 9.99 -24.47 -5.71
C ARG A 74 11.03 -24.96 -6.71
N GLY A 75 12.13 -24.23 -6.96
CA GLY A 75 13.13 -24.72 -7.90
C GLY A 75 14.29 -23.76 -8.20
N LEU A 76 15.36 -24.34 -8.77
CA LEU A 76 16.69 -23.77 -9.04
C LEU A 76 16.74 -22.68 -10.14
N PHE A 77 15.61 -22.39 -10.83
CA PHE A 77 15.57 -21.52 -12.02
C PHE A 77 14.68 -20.27 -11.86
N MET A 78 14.31 -19.88 -10.63
CA MET A 78 13.69 -18.57 -10.42
C MET A 78 14.77 -17.48 -10.33
N PRO A 79 14.57 -16.31 -10.96
CA PRO A 79 15.51 -15.19 -10.88
C PRO A 79 15.48 -14.47 -9.52
N VAL A 80 14.54 -14.82 -8.64
CA VAL A 80 14.37 -14.27 -7.29
C VAL A 80 14.09 -15.39 -6.29
N ASP A 81 14.51 -15.22 -5.04
CA ASP A 81 14.22 -16.18 -3.97
C ASP A 81 12.70 -16.22 -3.70
N ARG A 82 12.16 -17.44 -3.58
CA ARG A 82 10.74 -17.66 -3.25
C ARG A 82 10.38 -17.05 -1.90
N SER A 83 11.26 -17.12 -0.91
CA SER A 83 11.04 -16.56 0.42
C SER A 83 10.86 -15.05 0.37
N ASP A 84 11.73 -14.34 -0.34
CA ASP A 84 11.64 -12.89 -0.50
C ASP A 84 10.39 -12.49 -1.31
N LEU A 85 10.03 -13.23 -2.36
CA LEU A 85 8.78 -13.02 -3.09
C LEU A 85 7.55 -13.15 -2.17
N LEU A 86 7.49 -14.19 -1.35
CA LEU A 86 6.36 -14.41 -0.43
C LEU A 86 6.31 -13.37 0.70
N GLU A 87 7.47 -12.88 1.12
CA GLU A 87 7.57 -11.77 2.07
C GLU A 87 7.00 -10.48 1.44
N LEU A 88 7.39 -10.13 0.22
CA LEU A 88 6.82 -8.99 -0.51
C LEU A 88 5.29 -9.07 -0.63
N VAL A 89 4.76 -10.23 -1.04
CA VAL A 89 3.32 -10.45 -1.13
C VAL A 89 2.64 -10.20 0.22
N THR A 90 3.26 -10.63 1.31
CA THR A 90 2.72 -10.46 2.66
C THR A 90 2.73 -8.99 3.10
N GLN A 91 3.77 -8.24 2.75
CA GLN A 91 3.86 -6.82 3.08
C GLN A 91 2.88 -5.97 2.24
N LEU A 92 2.71 -6.28 0.95
CA LEU A 92 1.71 -5.62 0.08
C LEU A 92 0.29 -5.82 0.59
N ASP A 93 -0.05 -7.04 0.99
CA ASP A 93 -1.40 -7.38 1.46
C ASP A 93 -1.81 -6.57 2.70
N LYS A 94 -0.85 -6.23 3.57
CA LYS A 94 -1.10 -5.40 4.74
C LYS A 94 -1.66 -4.02 4.38
N LEU A 95 -1.23 -3.41 3.27
CA LEU A 95 -1.73 -2.10 2.85
C LEU A 95 -3.24 -2.13 2.55
N ALA A 96 -3.72 -3.16 1.85
CA ALA A 96 -5.14 -3.35 1.58
C ALA A 96 -5.93 -3.64 2.87
N ASN A 97 -5.37 -4.46 3.77
CA ASN A 97 -5.96 -4.72 5.08
C ASN A 97 -6.11 -3.45 5.91
N PHE A 98 -5.08 -2.61 5.99
CA PHE A 98 -5.15 -1.33 6.69
C PHE A 98 -6.22 -0.41 6.07
N SER A 99 -6.33 -0.35 4.75
CA SER A 99 -7.36 0.47 4.09
C SER A 99 -8.78 0.04 4.44
N LYS A 100 -9.02 -1.28 4.48
CA LYS A 100 -10.29 -1.85 4.95
C LYS A 100 -10.55 -1.58 6.42
N ASP A 101 -9.54 -1.72 7.28
CA ASP A 101 -9.70 -1.53 8.71
C ASP A 101 -9.91 -0.04 9.07
N ILE A 102 -9.19 0.87 8.42
CA ILE A 102 -9.38 2.33 8.56
C ILE A 102 -10.82 2.70 8.19
N SER A 103 -11.28 2.32 7.00
CA SER A 103 -12.64 2.64 6.55
C SER A 103 -13.72 2.01 7.43
N GLY A 104 -13.51 0.78 7.91
CA GLY A 104 -14.41 0.10 8.83
C GLY A 104 -14.56 0.82 10.18
N ARG A 105 -13.47 1.39 10.73
CA ARG A 105 -13.52 2.13 11.99
C ARG A 105 -14.23 3.47 11.87
N ILE A 106 -13.99 4.19 10.78
CA ILE A 106 -14.67 5.46 10.49
C ILE A 106 -16.17 5.23 10.37
N ILE A 107 -16.59 4.27 9.54
CA ILE A 107 -18.00 3.93 9.38
C ILE A 107 -18.64 3.46 10.68
N GLY A 108 -17.98 2.55 11.41
CA GLY A 108 -18.56 1.93 12.61
C GLY A 108 -18.90 2.93 13.70
N ARG A 109 -18.32 4.13 13.65
CA ARG A 109 -18.59 5.22 14.58
C ARG A 109 -19.24 6.44 13.94
N GLN A 110 -19.39 6.44 12.62
CA GLN A 110 -19.65 7.65 11.85
C GLN A 110 -18.72 8.79 12.33
N LEU A 111 -17.43 8.49 12.44
CA LEU A 111 -16.45 9.38 13.06
C LEU A 111 -16.31 10.66 12.24
N ILE A 112 -16.66 11.79 12.84
CA ILE A 112 -16.56 13.10 12.19
C ILE A 112 -15.16 13.66 12.44
N ILE A 113 -14.42 13.91 11.36
CA ILE A 113 -13.15 14.63 11.41
C ILE A 113 -13.46 16.14 11.45
N PRO A 114 -12.97 16.89 12.47
CA PRO A 114 -13.24 18.31 12.63
C PRO A 114 -12.85 19.12 11.39
N THR A 115 -13.73 20.01 10.95
CA THR A 115 -13.62 20.77 9.69
C THR A 115 -12.30 21.53 9.56
N GLU A 116 -11.79 22.05 10.67
CA GLU A 116 -10.53 22.78 10.78
C GLU A 116 -9.31 21.90 10.44
N THR A 117 -9.44 20.59 10.60
CA THR A 117 -8.36 19.61 10.37
C THR A 117 -8.50 18.84 9.07
N GLN A 118 -9.66 18.90 8.39
CA GLN A 118 -9.95 18.09 7.20
C GLN A 118 -8.96 18.32 6.06
N ALA A 119 -8.60 19.57 5.79
CA ALA A 119 -7.65 19.90 4.72
C ALA A 119 -6.26 19.31 5.00
N THR A 120 -5.75 19.50 6.22
CA THR A 120 -4.46 18.93 6.65
C THR A 120 -4.49 17.40 6.66
N PHE A 121 -5.60 16.82 7.10
CA PHE A 121 -5.82 15.37 7.09
C PHE A 121 -5.77 14.81 5.66
N MET A 122 -6.45 15.46 4.70
CA MET A 122 -6.41 15.00 3.30
C MET A 122 -5.03 15.11 2.69
N HIS A 123 -4.29 16.17 3.00
CA HIS A 123 -2.94 16.31 2.51
C HIS A 123 -2.04 15.19 3.06
N PHE A 124 -2.12 14.92 4.37
CA PHE A 124 -1.43 13.80 5.01
C PHE A 124 -1.82 12.45 4.40
N LEU A 125 -3.11 12.18 4.22
CA LEU A 125 -3.62 10.96 3.60
C LEU A 125 -3.10 10.79 2.17
N SER A 126 -3.21 11.83 1.34
CA SER A 126 -2.75 11.79 -0.05
C SER A 126 -1.26 11.50 -0.12
N ARG A 127 -0.45 12.17 0.70
CA ARG A 127 1.00 11.94 0.73
C ARG A 127 1.36 10.53 1.21
N SER A 128 0.61 10.00 2.18
CA SER A 128 0.79 8.62 2.65
C SER A 128 0.43 7.59 1.57
N LEU A 129 -0.57 7.89 0.74
CA LEU A 129 -0.96 7.07 -0.40
C LEU A 129 0.01 7.17 -1.58
N ASP A 130 0.71 8.29 -1.76
CA ASP A 130 1.79 8.41 -2.75
C ASP A 130 2.86 7.33 -2.54
N ALA A 131 3.18 6.98 -1.29
CA ALA A 131 4.12 5.90 -0.98
C ALA A 131 3.64 4.54 -1.51
N THR A 132 2.34 4.27 -1.39
CA THR A 132 1.73 3.05 -1.92
C THR A 132 1.73 3.03 -3.44
N VAL A 133 1.45 4.16 -4.08
CA VAL A 133 1.54 4.32 -5.54
C VAL A 133 2.98 4.10 -6.01
N GLN A 134 3.96 4.60 -5.27
CA GLN A 134 5.37 4.44 -5.57
C GLN A 134 5.79 2.96 -5.55
N VAL A 135 5.39 2.22 -4.52
CA VAL A 135 5.59 0.76 -4.46
C VAL A 135 4.95 0.05 -5.66
N GLY A 136 3.74 0.45 -6.06
CA GLY A 136 3.07 -0.10 -7.24
C GLY A 136 3.88 0.10 -8.51
N LYS A 137 4.38 1.33 -8.75
CA LYS A 137 5.24 1.66 -9.90
C LYS A 137 6.51 0.82 -9.89
N VAL A 138 7.17 0.72 -8.75
CA VAL A 138 8.40 -0.05 -8.60
C VAL A 138 8.19 -1.50 -9.03
N ILE A 139 7.16 -2.15 -8.49
CA ILE A 139 6.89 -3.56 -8.78
C ILE A 139 6.56 -3.77 -10.27
N SER A 140 5.92 -2.79 -10.91
CA SER A 140 5.70 -2.80 -12.35
C SER A 140 7.03 -2.74 -13.13
N GLU A 141 7.96 -1.88 -12.74
CA GLU A 141 9.25 -1.71 -13.41
C GLU A 141 10.25 -2.84 -13.14
N MET A 142 10.11 -3.59 -12.04
CA MET A 142 10.99 -4.73 -11.73
C MET A 142 11.02 -5.81 -12.83
N ASP A 143 9.92 -5.98 -13.58
CA ASP A 143 9.87 -6.96 -14.69
C ASP A 143 10.79 -6.54 -15.84
N HIS A 144 10.86 -5.24 -16.14
CA HIS A 144 11.76 -4.70 -17.15
C HIS A 144 13.24 -4.85 -16.76
N LEU A 145 13.55 -4.78 -15.47
CA LEU A 145 14.92 -5.02 -14.99
C LEU A 145 15.32 -6.49 -15.14
N LEU A 146 14.41 -7.43 -14.88
CA LEU A 146 14.63 -8.85 -15.10
C LEU A 146 14.85 -9.19 -16.57
N GLU A 147 14.03 -8.64 -17.47
CA GLU A 147 14.15 -8.89 -18.92
C GLU A 147 15.46 -8.37 -19.52
N THR A 148 15.99 -7.28 -18.96
CA THR A 148 17.22 -6.64 -19.44
C THR A 148 18.50 -7.20 -18.81
N GLY A 149 18.37 -8.15 -17.88
CA GLY A 149 19.48 -8.91 -17.30
C GLY A 149 20.42 -8.09 -16.42
N PHE A 150 19.89 -7.12 -15.67
CA PHE A 150 20.60 -6.43 -14.58
C PHE A 150 22.01 -5.93 -14.93
N ARG A 151 22.14 -5.17 -16.02
CA ARG A 151 23.42 -4.63 -16.51
C ARG A 151 23.78 -3.28 -15.83
N GLY A 152 23.62 -3.16 -14.51
CA GLY A 152 23.94 -1.95 -13.73
C GLY A 152 22.88 -0.84 -13.79
N ARG A 153 21.72 -1.09 -14.41
CA ARG A 153 20.56 -0.19 -14.35
C ARG A 153 19.73 -0.38 -13.08
N GLU A 154 19.87 -1.51 -12.39
CA GLU A 154 19.18 -1.77 -11.11
C GLU A 154 19.56 -0.78 -10.03
N LEU A 155 20.85 -0.44 -9.89
CA LEU A 155 21.32 0.49 -8.85
C LEU A 155 20.69 1.87 -8.98
N ASN A 156 20.63 2.42 -10.20
CA ASN A 156 20.00 3.72 -10.43
C ASN A 156 18.48 3.67 -10.18
N PHE A 157 17.82 2.59 -10.62
CA PHE A 157 16.40 2.40 -10.37
C PHE A 157 16.08 2.29 -8.87
N VAL A 158 16.84 1.47 -8.13
CA VAL A 158 16.67 1.28 -6.69
C VAL A 158 16.96 2.57 -5.93
N ASN A 159 18.04 3.27 -6.27
CA ASN A 159 18.36 4.55 -5.63
C ASN A 159 17.26 5.59 -5.88
N THR A 160 16.70 5.63 -7.10
CA THR A 160 15.60 6.56 -7.42
C THR A 160 14.36 6.22 -6.61
N MET A 161 14.00 4.94 -6.52
CA MET A 161 12.91 4.46 -5.69
C MET A 161 13.08 4.85 -4.21
N ILE A 162 14.24 4.57 -3.63
CA ILE A 162 14.53 4.84 -2.21
C ILE A 162 14.45 6.34 -1.95
N THR A 163 15.10 7.14 -2.79
CA THR A 163 15.07 8.61 -2.68
C THR A 163 13.64 9.15 -2.73
N GLU A 164 12.79 8.60 -3.61
CA GLU A 164 11.39 9.00 -3.70
C GLU A 164 10.58 8.57 -2.46
N LEU A 165 10.81 7.37 -1.92
CA LEU A 165 10.18 6.91 -0.68
C LEU A 165 10.62 7.72 0.55
N ASP A 166 11.91 8.03 0.67
CA ASP A 166 12.47 8.85 1.75
C ASP A 166 11.89 10.27 1.71
N THR A 167 11.75 10.85 0.51
CA THR A 167 11.10 12.16 0.35
C THR A 167 9.64 12.12 0.80
N ILE A 168 8.93 11.04 0.46
CA ILE A 168 7.53 10.86 0.90
C ILE A 168 7.46 10.71 2.42
N GLU A 169 8.35 9.91 3.02
CA GLU A 169 8.44 9.71 4.48
C GLU A 169 8.64 11.04 5.21
N ASP A 170 9.66 11.81 4.81
CA ASP A 170 9.95 13.13 5.38
C ASP A 170 8.73 14.06 5.33
N ASP A 171 8.06 14.13 4.18
CA ASP A 171 6.85 14.94 4.02
C ASP A 171 5.70 14.43 4.91
N THR A 172 5.49 13.10 4.95
CA THR A 172 4.42 12.50 5.75
C THR A 172 4.63 12.72 7.25
N ASP A 173 5.87 12.66 7.73
CA ASP A 173 6.21 12.91 9.13
C ASP A 173 5.92 14.36 9.52
N GLN A 174 6.32 15.32 8.69
CA GLN A 174 6.00 16.74 8.93
C GLN A 174 4.49 16.98 8.91
N LEU A 175 3.77 16.40 7.95
CA LEU A 175 2.31 16.50 7.86
C LEU A 175 1.63 15.86 9.08
N GLN A 176 2.12 14.71 9.55
CA GLN A 176 1.59 14.05 10.73
C GLN A 176 1.78 14.90 11.99
N ILE A 177 2.96 15.53 12.16
CA ILE A 177 3.23 16.46 13.26
C ILE A 177 2.29 17.65 13.21
N MET A 178 2.11 18.28 12.05
CA MET A 178 1.21 19.42 11.87
C MET A 178 -0.24 19.04 12.19
N LEU A 179 -0.70 17.89 11.70
CA LEU A 179 -2.04 17.38 11.95
C LEU A 179 -2.28 17.09 13.44
N ARG A 180 -1.33 16.45 14.12
CA ARG A 180 -1.39 16.20 15.57
C ARG A 180 -1.46 17.51 16.37
N LYS A 181 -0.67 18.52 16.01
CA LYS A 181 -0.73 19.85 16.64
C LYS A 181 -2.07 20.54 16.41
N ALA A 182 -2.63 20.43 15.20
CA ALA A 182 -3.95 20.98 14.90
C ALA A 182 -5.04 20.32 15.76
N ILE A 183 -5.02 19.00 15.91
CA ILE A 183 -5.97 18.27 16.76
C ILE A 183 -5.81 18.63 18.23
N PHE A 184 -4.57 18.69 18.73
CA PHE A 184 -4.29 19.11 20.10
C PHE A 184 -4.86 20.50 20.41
N SER A 185 -4.85 21.42 19.45
CA SER A 185 -5.40 22.77 19.66
C SER A 185 -6.92 22.83 19.80
N ILE A 186 -7.64 21.76 19.40
CA ILE A 186 -9.10 21.69 19.43
C ILE A 186 -9.63 20.60 20.37
N GLU A 187 -8.78 19.77 20.98
CA GLU A 187 -9.22 18.56 21.69
C GLU A 187 -10.16 18.84 22.87
N ASP A 188 -9.98 19.96 23.57
CA ASP A 188 -10.85 20.40 24.68
C ASP A 188 -12.30 20.71 24.24
N GLN A 189 -12.52 20.88 22.94
CA GLN A 189 -13.82 21.21 22.34
C GLN A 189 -14.60 19.97 21.88
N HIS A 190 -13.97 18.78 21.94
CA HIS A 190 -14.52 17.55 21.40
C HIS A 190 -14.62 16.45 22.46
N ASN A 191 -15.36 15.39 22.13
CA ASN A 191 -15.42 14.22 23.00
C ASN A 191 -14.02 13.56 23.09
N PRO A 192 -13.50 13.29 24.30
CA PRO A 192 -12.18 12.68 24.46
C PRO A 192 -12.04 11.33 23.76
N ILE A 193 -13.11 10.54 23.70
CA ILE A 193 -13.11 9.23 23.01
C ILE A 193 -12.93 9.42 21.51
N ASP A 194 -13.60 10.40 20.92
CA ASP A 194 -13.51 10.65 19.48
C ASP A 194 -12.14 11.22 19.09
N ILE A 195 -11.55 12.08 19.94
CA ILE A 195 -10.17 12.56 19.76
C ILE A 195 -9.17 11.40 19.84
N MET A 196 -9.30 10.51 20.83
CA MET A 196 -8.42 9.35 20.96
C MET A 196 -8.50 8.44 19.73
N ILE A 197 -9.69 8.28 19.16
CA ILE A 197 -9.87 7.49 17.94
C ILE A 197 -9.32 8.21 16.73
N LEU A 198 -9.43 9.54 16.65
CA LEU A 198 -8.84 10.34 15.59
C LEU A 198 -7.30 10.20 15.58
N TYR A 199 -6.64 10.28 16.74
CA TYR A 199 -5.21 10.00 16.84
C TYR A 199 -4.84 8.58 16.37
N LYS A 200 -5.69 7.58 16.66
CA LYS A 200 -5.50 6.21 16.18
C LYS A 200 -5.65 6.08 14.66
N ILE A 201 -6.59 6.80 14.06
CA ILE A 201 -6.75 6.83 12.59
C ILE A 201 -5.51 7.48 11.95
N ILE A 202 -4.97 8.55 12.54
CA ILE A 202 -3.75 9.21 12.04
C ILE A 202 -2.54 8.29 12.12
N GLU A 203 -2.41 7.53 13.21
CA GLU A 203 -1.39 6.49 13.34
C GLU A 203 -1.52 5.46 12.22
N TRP A 204 -2.73 4.98 11.96
CA TRP A 204 -2.99 3.95 10.95
C TRP A 204 -2.77 4.43 9.51
N VAL A 205 -3.11 5.68 9.21
CA VAL A 205 -2.78 6.29 7.91
C VAL A 205 -1.25 6.40 7.74
N GLY A 206 -0.52 6.78 8.79
CA GLY A 206 0.95 6.81 8.77
C GLY A 206 1.55 5.42 8.52
N VAL A 207 0.97 4.37 9.11
CA VAL A 207 1.41 2.98 8.88
C VAL A 207 1.32 2.57 7.40
N LEU A 208 0.47 3.20 6.57
CA LEU A 208 0.48 2.93 5.12
C LEU A 208 1.80 3.36 4.47
N ALA A 209 2.36 4.51 4.86
CA ALA A 209 3.64 5.00 4.38
C ALA A 209 4.80 4.11 4.88
N ASP A 210 4.83 3.80 6.18
CA ASP A 210 5.83 2.88 6.77
C ASP A 210 5.82 1.51 6.08
N GLN A 211 4.61 1.01 5.78
CA GLN A 211 4.45 -0.28 5.16
C GLN A 211 4.93 -0.27 3.70
N ALA A 212 4.79 0.85 3.00
CA ALA A 212 5.36 1.05 1.67
C ALA A 212 6.89 1.09 1.71
N GLN A 213 7.49 1.78 2.68
CA GLN A 213 8.94 1.82 2.89
C GLN A 213 9.51 0.41 3.13
N ARG A 214 8.86 -0.39 3.99
CA ARG A 214 9.25 -1.80 4.23
C ARG A 214 9.23 -2.65 2.96
N ILE A 215 8.31 -2.36 2.04
CA ILE A 215 8.27 -3.04 0.73
C ILE A 215 9.46 -2.60 -0.12
N GLY A 216 9.77 -1.29 -0.15
CA GLY A 216 10.96 -0.75 -0.81
C GLY A 216 12.25 -1.41 -0.33
N SER A 217 12.50 -1.44 0.99
CA SER A 217 13.69 -2.09 1.55
C SER A 217 13.77 -3.58 1.22
N ARG A 218 12.62 -4.27 1.12
CA ARG A 218 12.62 -5.68 0.70
C ARG A 218 13.01 -5.84 -0.77
N ILE A 219 12.56 -4.94 -1.63
CA ILE A 219 12.92 -4.94 -3.06
C ILE A 219 14.42 -4.66 -3.22
N GLU A 220 14.98 -3.72 -2.46
CA GLU A 220 16.42 -3.46 -2.41
C GLU A 220 17.20 -4.73 -2.01
N LEU A 221 16.80 -5.40 -0.93
CA LEU A 221 17.44 -6.64 -0.48
C LEU A 221 17.38 -7.75 -1.52
N MET A 222 16.29 -7.85 -2.28
CA MET A 222 16.15 -8.81 -3.36
C MET A 222 17.13 -8.54 -4.50
N LEU A 223 17.29 -7.26 -4.86
CA LEU A 223 18.15 -6.84 -5.97
C LEU A 223 19.64 -6.84 -5.59
N ALA A 224 19.98 -6.64 -4.32
CA ALA A 224 21.35 -6.75 -3.83
C ALA A 224 21.88 -8.20 -3.80
N ARG A 225 20.99 -9.20 -3.90
CA ARG A 225 21.32 -10.65 -3.84
C ARG A 225 21.25 -11.35 -5.20
N SER A 226 20.69 -10.71 -6.21
CA SER A 226 20.55 -11.19 -7.59
C SER A 226 21.73 -10.79 -8.45
#